data_AF-A0A7X4FUX3-F1
#
_entry.id   AF-A0A7X4FUX3-F1
#
_cell.length_a   1.000
_cell.length_b   1.000
_cell.length_c   1.000
_cell.angle_alpha   90.00
_cell.angle_beta   90.00
_cell.angle_gamma   90.00
#
_symmetry.space_group_name_H-M   'P 1'
#
loop_
_entity.id
_entity.type
_entity.pdbx_description
1 polymer ?
#
loop_
_entity_poly.entity_id
_entity_poly.type
_entity_poly.pdbx_seq_one_letter_code
_entity_poly.pdbx_strand_id
1 'polypeptide(L)'
;MPKNRSRKTVATLRHDEASRKNIPTAEFRSVMDQSDQSPVQIAYQRRNRDLDPQLVWRGKDLQDWSDLVVQAPPLFIQEKVHPKVLIDDLRRQRRNGPAGEGGDGTEVQPDLFADFNGLPSDDARTEFYQHDANWSNRMILGDSLQVMASLAEREGLRGKVQCIYLD
;
A
#
# COMPACT_ATOMS: atom_id res chain seq x y z
N MET A 1 -10.00 6.89 46.52
CA MET A 1 -10.75 6.35 45.36
C MET A 1 -9.79 6.15 44.20
N PRO A 2 -9.56 4.92 43.71
CA PRO A 2 -8.69 4.70 42.56
C PRO A 2 -9.33 5.34 41.31
N LYS A 3 -8.57 6.16 40.58
CA LYS A 3 -9.02 6.78 39.32
C LYS A 3 -9.29 5.68 38.30
N ASN A 4 -10.55 5.52 37.90
CA ASN A 4 -10.94 4.59 36.85
C ASN A 4 -10.31 5.08 35.53
N ARG A 5 -9.32 4.35 35.00
CA ARG A 5 -8.65 4.73 33.75
C ARG A 5 -9.59 4.44 32.59
N SER A 6 -9.92 5.46 31.79
CA SER A 6 -10.70 5.27 30.57
C SER A 6 -10.03 4.27 29.64
N ARG A 7 -10.82 3.37 29.03
CA ARG A 7 -10.32 2.43 28.04
C ARG A 7 -9.86 3.19 26.80
N LYS A 8 -8.67 2.85 26.29
CA LYS A 8 -8.16 3.39 25.03
C LYS A 8 -9.03 2.95 23.85
N THR A 9 -9.78 3.89 23.27
CA THR A 9 -10.48 3.71 22.00
C THR A 9 -9.45 3.62 20.88
N VAL A 10 -9.54 2.58 20.05
CA VAL A 10 -8.70 2.43 18.85
C VAL A 10 -9.64 2.48 17.67
N ALA A 11 -9.42 3.46 16.79
CA ALA A 11 -10.18 3.67 15.56
C ALA A 11 -9.25 3.48 14.36
N THR A 12 -9.83 3.16 13.20
CA THR A 12 -9.12 3.12 11.93
C THR A 12 -9.21 4.47 11.27
N LEU A 13 -8.06 5.03 10.87
CA LEU A 13 -8.02 6.22 10.02
C LEU A 13 -8.35 5.80 8.59
N ARG A 14 -9.41 6.38 8.02
CA ARG A 14 -9.79 6.24 6.61
C ARG A 14 -9.51 7.56 5.91
N HIS A 15 -9.08 7.49 4.65
CA HIS A 15 -8.82 8.65 3.80
C HIS A 15 -9.88 8.69 2.71
N ASP A 16 -11.09 9.13 3.04
CA ASP A 16 -12.25 9.05 2.15
C ASP A 16 -12.13 9.98 0.92
N GLU A 17 -11.34 11.05 1.04
CA GLU A 17 -11.06 11.99 -0.05
C GLU A 17 -9.92 11.51 -0.99
N ALA A 18 -9.18 10.46 -0.59
CA ALA A 18 -8.05 9.97 -1.34
C ALA A 18 -8.34 8.62 -1.98
N SER A 19 -7.97 8.49 -3.24
CA SER A 19 -8.05 7.25 -3.99
C SER A 19 -6.65 6.75 -4.40
N ARG A 20 -6.57 5.49 -4.79
CA ARG A 20 -5.35 4.83 -5.29
C ARG A 20 -5.68 4.06 -6.56
N LYS A 21 -4.73 3.98 -7.49
CA LYS A 21 -4.93 3.18 -8.71
C LYS A 21 -5.18 1.71 -8.36
N ASN A 22 -6.14 1.10 -9.04
CA ASN A 22 -6.42 -0.32 -8.92
C ASN A 22 -5.25 -1.12 -9.51
N ILE A 23 -4.61 -1.95 -8.69
CA ILE A 23 -3.47 -2.78 -9.10
C ILE A 23 -3.86 -4.26 -9.03
N PRO A 24 -3.26 -5.12 -9.86
CA PRO A 24 -3.62 -6.54 -9.91
C PRO A 24 -3.30 -7.26 -8.61
N THR A 25 -4.10 -8.28 -8.27
CA THR A 25 -3.68 -9.29 -7.30
C THR A 25 -2.81 -10.35 -7.99
N ALA A 26 -2.05 -11.11 -7.20
CA ALA A 26 -1.15 -12.13 -7.74
C ALA A 26 -1.87 -13.16 -8.62
N GLU A 27 -3.11 -13.50 -8.28
CA GLU A 27 -3.95 -14.45 -8.99
C GLU A 27 -4.39 -13.94 -10.36
N PHE A 28 -4.60 -12.63 -10.48
CA PHE A 28 -5.04 -12.01 -11.74
C PHE A 28 -3.90 -11.75 -12.73
N ARG A 29 -2.66 -12.12 -12.40
CA ARG A 29 -1.51 -11.94 -13.31
C ARG A 29 -1.71 -12.59 -14.67
N SER A 30 -2.38 -13.74 -14.75
CA SER A 30 -2.59 -14.48 -16.00
C SER A 30 -3.63 -13.84 -16.94
N VAL A 31 -4.56 -13.06 -16.39
CA VAL A 31 -5.66 -12.42 -17.15
C VAL A 31 -5.40 -10.95 -17.44
N MET A 32 -4.29 -10.42 -16.94
CA MET A 32 -3.86 -9.04 -17.12
C MET A 32 -3.40 -8.79 -18.56
N ASP A 33 -3.68 -7.61 -19.10
CA ASP A 33 -3.24 -7.23 -20.44
C ASP A 33 -1.71 -7.28 -20.58
N GLN A 34 -1.22 -7.71 -21.75
CA GLN A 34 0.22 -7.84 -22.01
C GLN A 34 0.96 -6.51 -21.87
N SER A 35 0.33 -5.39 -22.24
CA SER A 35 0.88 -4.04 -22.05
C SER A 35 1.18 -3.78 -20.58
N ASP A 36 0.25 -4.15 -19.71
CA ASP A 36 0.34 -3.86 -18.30
C ASP A 36 1.34 -4.79 -17.61
N GLN A 37 1.53 -6.01 -18.11
CA GLN A 37 2.51 -6.96 -17.59
C GLN A 37 3.96 -6.53 -17.86
N SER A 38 4.19 -5.84 -18.98
CA SER A 38 5.53 -5.47 -19.43
C SER A 38 6.11 -4.31 -18.59
N PRO A 39 7.34 -4.41 -18.05
CA PRO A 39 7.93 -3.29 -17.31
C PRO A 39 8.06 -2.05 -18.20
N VAL A 40 7.72 -0.89 -17.65
CA VAL A 40 7.90 0.39 -18.36
C VAL A 40 9.32 0.88 -18.08
N GLN A 41 10.11 1.10 -19.11
CA GLN A 41 11.45 1.65 -18.97
C GLN A 41 11.39 3.16 -18.85
N ILE A 42 11.94 3.70 -17.77
CA ILE A 42 12.00 5.14 -17.49
C ILE A 42 13.46 5.56 -17.37
N ALA A 43 13.84 6.58 -18.13
CA ALA A 43 15.12 7.26 -17.97
C ALA A 43 14.91 8.53 -17.14
N TYR A 44 15.47 8.54 -15.93
CA TYR A 44 15.52 9.75 -15.11
C TYR A 44 16.73 10.58 -15.51
N GLN A 45 16.45 11.71 -16.15
CA GLN A 45 17.47 12.74 -16.38
C GLN A 45 17.97 13.26 -15.04
N ARG A 46 19.26 13.59 -14.96
CA ARG A 46 19.80 14.30 -13.79
C ARG A 46 19.02 15.60 -13.60
N ARG A 47 18.46 15.76 -12.40
CA ARG A 47 17.77 17.00 -12.03
C ARG A 47 18.77 18.13 -11.91
N ASN A 48 18.32 19.33 -12.27
CA ASN A 48 19.16 20.51 -12.11
C ASN A 48 19.33 20.82 -10.62
N ARG A 49 20.58 20.79 -10.15
CA ARG A 49 20.95 20.99 -8.73
C ARG A 49 20.56 22.37 -8.21
N ASP A 50 20.46 23.36 -9.09
CA ASP A 50 20.13 24.73 -8.73
C ASP A 50 18.61 24.96 -8.64
N LEU A 51 17.82 24.12 -9.32
CA LEU A 51 16.36 24.23 -9.37
C LEU A 51 15.65 23.25 -8.44
N ASP A 52 16.25 22.07 -8.21
CA ASP A 52 15.66 21.00 -7.42
C ASP A 52 16.57 20.61 -6.26
N PRO A 53 16.12 20.75 -4.99
CA PRO A 53 16.87 20.25 -3.85
C PRO A 53 16.95 18.71 -3.90
N GLN A 54 18.16 18.18 -3.67
CA GLN A 54 18.45 16.75 -3.81
C GLN A 54 19.26 16.25 -2.61
N LEU A 55 18.97 15.03 -2.17
CA LEU A 55 19.80 14.28 -1.22
C LEU A 55 20.71 13.34 -2.03
N VAL A 56 21.98 13.68 -2.14
CA VAL A 56 22.97 12.89 -2.89
C VAL A 56 24.07 12.43 -1.96
N TRP A 57 24.33 11.13 -1.91
CA TRP A 57 25.46 10.58 -1.17
C TRP A 57 26.77 11.07 -1.78
N ARG A 58 27.68 11.53 -0.92
CA ARG A 58 28.97 12.08 -1.34
C ARG A 58 29.72 11.08 -2.21
N GLY A 59 30.09 11.50 -3.42
CA GLY A 59 30.88 10.70 -4.37
C GLY A 59 30.07 9.75 -5.26
N LYS A 60 28.75 9.60 -5.04
CA LYS A 60 27.89 8.77 -5.90
C LYS A 60 27.82 9.31 -7.33
N ASP A 61 27.72 10.63 -7.47
CA ASP A 61 27.67 11.30 -8.78
C ASP A 61 28.94 11.15 -9.62
N LEU A 62 30.09 10.83 -9.01
CA LEU A 62 31.35 10.63 -9.71
C LEU A 62 31.47 9.23 -10.31
N GLN A 63 30.67 8.28 -9.83
CA GLN A 63 30.70 6.88 -10.26
C GLN A 63 29.77 6.64 -11.45
N ASP A 64 28.62 7.32 -11.51
CA ASP A 64 27.59 7.09 -12.54
C ASP A 64 27.39 8.34 -13.42
N TRP A 65 28.02 8.35 -14.61
CA TRP A 65 27.96 9.45 -15.57
C TRP A 65 26.80 9.37 -16.56
N SER A 66 26.05 8.26 -16.57
CA SER A 66 24.91 8.04 -17.48
C SER A 66 23.57 8.36 -16.82
N ASP A 67 22.54 8.54 -17.65
CA ASP A 67 21.15 8.63 -17.17
C ASP A 67 20.75 7.40 -16.37
N LEU A 68 19.95 7.60 -15.33
CA LEU A 68 19.46 6.50 -14.49
C LEU A 68 18.26 5.85 -15.18
N VAL A 69 18.51 4.71 -15.81
CA VAL A 69 17.50 3.90 -16.48
C VAL A 69 16.94 2.87 -15.50
N VAL A 70 15.63 2.91 -15.25
CA VAL A 70 14.94 2.03 -14.31
C VAL A 70 13.75 1.36 -14.99
N GLN A 71 13.50 0.11 -14.64
CA GLN A 71 12.30 -0.61 -15.04
C GLN A 71 11.22 -0.42 -13.97
N ALA A 72 10.00 -0.05 -14.36
CA ALA A 72 8.83 0.02 -13.51
C ALA A 72 7.92 -1.19 -13.76
N PRO A 73 8.16 -2.33 -13.06
CA PRO A 73 7.32 -3.52 -13.16
C PRO A 73 5.94 -3.29 -12.50
N PRO A 74 4.91 -4.05 -12.89
CA PRO A 74 3.64 -4.04 -12.15
C PRO A 74 3.84 -4.55 -10.72
N LEU A 75 3.17 -3.90 -9.76
CA LEU A 75 3.12 -4.32 -8.36
C LEU A 75 1.87 -5.16 -8.13
N PHE A 76 2.04 -6.30 -7.45
CA PHE A 76 0.94 -7.24 -7.20
C PHE A 76 0.54 -7.23 -5.73
N ILE A 77 -0.77 -7.21 -5.49
CA ILE A 77 -1.34 -7.44 -4.16
C ILE A 77 -1.30 -8.94 -3.87
N GLN A 78 -0.58 -9.33 -2.82
CA GLN A 78 -0.58 -10.71 -2.32
C GLN A 78 -1.71 -10.90 -1.29
N GLU A 79 -1.86 -9.96 -0.38
CA GLU A 79 -2.84 -10.03 0.71
C GLU A 79 -3.39 -8.64 1.01
N LYS A 80 -4.67 -8.58 1.39
CA LYS A 80 -5.30 -7.38 1.94
C LYS A 80 -5.44 -7.54 3.44
N VAL A 81 -4.65 -6.77 4.19
CA VAL A 81 -4.66 -6.80 5.65
C VAL A 81 -5.47 -5.63 6.19
N HIS A 82 -6.43 -5.93 7.07
CA HIS A 82 -7.17 -4.91 7.83
C HIS A 82 -6.62 -4.80 9.26
N PRO A 83 -5.81 -3.77 9.60
CA PRO A 83 -5.12 -3.71 10.89
C PRO A 83 -6.05 -3.73 12.11
N LYS A 84 -7.26 -3.20 11.96
CA LYS A 84 -8.28 -3.17 13.03
C LYS A 84 -8.67 -4.56 13.49
N VAL A 85 -8.82 -5.50 12.55
CA VAL A 85 -9.21 -6.87 12.85
C VAL A 85 -8.11 -7.54 13.68
N LEU A 86 -6.85 -7.37 13.29
CA LEU A 86 -5.71 -7.92 14.03
C LEU A 86 -5.65 -7.37 15.47
N ILE A 87 -5.86 -6.06 15.63
CA ILE A 87 -5.86 -5.42 16.95
C ILE A 87 -7.03 -5.92 17.81
N ASP A 88 -8.22 -6.06 17.23
CA ASP A 88 -9.40 -6.52 17.94
C ASP A 88 -9.29 -7.99 18.35
N ASP A 89 -8.76 -8.85 17.48
CA ASP A 89 -8.48 -10.24 17.78
C ASP A 89 -7.44 -10.37 18.91
N LEU A 90 -6.33 -9.64 18.83
CA LEU A 90 -5.32 -9.62 19.89
C LEU A 90 -5.92 -9.18 21.24
N ARG A 91 -6.80 -8.17 21.22
CA ARG A 91 -7.54 -7.71 22.42
C ARG A 91 -8.54 -8.75 22.94
N ARG A 92 -9.14 -9.55 22.07
CA ARG A 92 -10.03 -10.67 22.45
C ARG A 92 -9.21 -11.78 23.11
N GLN A 93 -8.13 -12.24 22.47
CA GLN A 93 -7.24 -13.27 23.03
C GLN A 93 -6.68 -12.87 24.41
N ARG A 94 -6.25 -11.60 24.56
CA ARG A 94 -5.77 -11.08 25.85
C ARG A 94 -6.84 -11.01 26.93
N ARG A 95 -8.11 -10.80 26.58
CA ARG A 95 -9.23 -10.82 27.55
C ARG A 95 -9.58 -12.24 27.98
N ASN A 96 -9.44 -13.21 27.08
CA ASN A 96 -9.91 -14.58 27.31
C ASN A 96 -8.86 -15.48 28.00
N GLY A 97 -7.57 -15.13 27.95
CA GLY A 97 -6.50 -15.86 28.64
C GLY A 97 -6.37 -17.34 28.23
N PRO A 98 -5.33 -18.07 28.69
CA PRO A 98 -5.17 -19.50 28.40
C PRO A 98 -6.14 -20.42 29.17
N ALA A 99 -7.11 -19.86 29.93
CA ALA A 99 -8.03 -20.61 30.79
C ALA A 99 -9.52 -20.25 30.57
N GLY A 100 -9.86 -19.60 29.46
CA GLY A 100 -11.25 -19.24 29.12
C GLY A 100 -11.94 -20.33 28.30
N GLU A 101 -12.15 -21.51 28.88
CA GLU A 101 -13.19 -22.43 28.41
C GLU A 101 -14.58 -21.85 28.73
N GLY A 102 -15.45 -21.78 27.73
CA GLY A 102 -16.90 -21.60 27.89
C GLY A 102 -17.40 -20.16 27.93
N GLY A 103 -18.09 -19.72 26.87
CA GLY A 103 -18.87 -18.47 26.92
C GLY A 103 -19.34 -17.92 25.58
N ASP A 104 -20.31 -18.61 24.98
CA ASP A 104 -21.42 -18.07 24.16
C ASP A 104 -21.13 -17.23 22.88
N GLY A 105 -21.11 -17.91 21.74
CA GLY A 105 -22.29 -17.93 20.86
C GLY A 105 -22.73 -16.64 20.14
N THR A 106 -21.98 -15.55 20.12
CA THR A 106 -22.25 -14.44 19.19
C THR A 106 -21.00 -14.05 18.42
N GLU A 107 -20.68 -14.88 17.43
CA GLU A 107 -19.78 -14.51 16.35
C GLU A 107 -20.42 -13.37 15.53
N VAL A 108 -20.25 -12.14 15.99
CA VAL A 108 -20.18 -11.03 15.04
C VAL A 108 -18.87 -11.26 14.31
N GLN A 109 -18.88 -12.12 13.30
CA GLN A 109 -17.84 -12.13 12.28
C GLN A 109 -17.87 -10.70 11.74
N PRO A 110 -16.88 -9.84 12.07
CA PRO A 110 -16.82 -8.54 11.43
C PRO A 110 -16.80 -8.86 9.95
N ASP A 111 -17.62 -8.15 9.17
CA ASP A 111 -17.78 -8.38 7.76
C ASP A 111 -16.43 -8.15 7.05
N LEU A 112 -15.61 -9.20 7.08
CA LEU A 112 -14.19 -9.22 6.80
C LEU A 112 -13.91 -8.94 5.33
N PHE A 113 -14.96 -9.00 4.52
CA PHE A 113 -14.91 -9.00 3.07
C PHE A 113 -15.85 -7.95 2.42
N ALA A 114 -16.65 -7.18 3.18
CA ALA A 114 -17.61 -6.24 2.59
C ALA A 114 -17.09 -4.83 2.25
N ASP A 115 -15.88 -4.45 2.65
CA ASP A 115 -15.25 -3.22 2.13
C ASP A 115 -14.74 -3.47 0.70
N PHE A 116 -15.68 -3.60 -0.22
CA PHE A 116 -15.52 -4.00 -1.60
C PHE A 116 -14.91 -2.88 -2.45
N ASN A 117 -13.62 -2.60 -2.25
CA ASN A 117 -12.67 -1.82 -3.08
C ASN A 117 -13.06 -0.44 -3.65
N GLY A 118 -14.31 0.02 -3.56
CA GLY A 118 -14.79 1.28 -4.16
C GLY A 118 -14.84 1.30 -5.68
N LEU A 119 -14.81 0.14 -6.35
CA LEU A 119 -14.80 0.07 -7.82
C LEU A 119 -16.21 0.29 -8.42
N PRO A 120 -16.31 0.92 -9.61
CA PRO A 120 -17.60 1.32 -10.20
C PRO A 120 -18.45 0.16 -10.75
N SER A 121 -17.85 -0.97 -11.13
CA SER A 121 -18.53 -2.15 -11.69
C SER A 121 -17.74 -3.43 -11.45
N ASP A 122 -18.35 -4.60 -11.69
CA ASP A 122 -17.66 -5.90 -11.57
C ASP A 122 -16.56 -6.06 -12.64
N ASP A 123 -16.77 -5.52 -13.84
CA ASP A 123 -15.79 -5.51 -14.95
C ASP A 123 -14.55 -4.66 -14.62
N ALA A 124 -14.71 -3.58 -13.83
CA ALA A 124 -13.61 -2.72 -13.38
C ALA A 124 -12.60 -3.44 -12.48
N ARG A 125 -12.89 -4.66 -12.03
CA ARG A 125 -11.97 -5.50 -11.26
C ARG A 125 -10.80 -6.02 -12.08
N THR A 126 -10.99 -6.21 -13.38
CA THR A 126 -9.95 -6.72 -14.30
C THR A 126 -9.30 -5.62 -15.13
N GLU A 127 -9.86 -4.41 -15.13
CA GLU A 127 -9.30 -3.22 -15.77
C GLU A 127 -8.27 -2.53 -14.85
N PHE A 128 -7.06 -3.11 -14.81
CA PHE A 128 -5.97 -2.62 -13.96
C PHE A 128 -5.43 -1.27 -14.42
N TYR A 129 -5.02 -0.43 -13.47
CA TYR A 129 -4.51 0.94 -13.68
C TYR A 129 -5.49 1.95 -14.31
N GLN A 130 -6.66 1.52 -14.78
CA GLN A 130 -7.66 2.41 -15.37
C GLN A 130 -8.51 3.07 -14.28
N HIS A 131 -8.93 2.28 -13.29
CA HIS A 131 -9.80 2.74 -12.20
C HIS A 131 -9.05 3.05 -10.92
N ASP A 132 -9.69 3.85 -10.10
CA ASP A 132 -9.25 4.12 -8.75
C ASP A 132 -10.05 3.28 -7.75
N ALA A 133 -9.37 2.80 -6.72
CA ALA A 133 -9.89 2.08 -5.58
C ALA A 133 -9.68 2.89 -4.30
N ASN A 134 -10.32 2.45 -3.21
CA ASN A 134 -10.16 3.05 -1.89
C ASN A 134 -8.69 3.06 -1.44
N TRP A 135 -8.30 4.14 -0.78
CA TRP A 135 -6.97 4.25 -0.21
C TRP A 135 -6.74 3.18 0.86
N SER A 136 -5.57 2.55 0.83
CA SER A 136 -5.15 1.53 1.79
C SER A 136 -3.66 1.63 2.12
N ASN A 137 -3.32 1.20 3.33
CA ASN A 137 -1.93 1.02 3.75
C ASN A 137 -1.33 -0.19 3.04
N ARG A 138 -0.08 -0.06 2.57
CA ARG A 138 0.61 -1.14 1.86
C ARG A 138 2.02 -1.34 2.41
N MET A 139 2.37 -2.60 2.59
CA MET A 139 3.75 -3.05 2.77
C MET A 139 4.20 -3.67 1.46
N ILE A 140 5.30 -3.18 0.89
CA ILE A 140 5.77 -3.60 -0.43
C ILE A 140 7.15 -4.23 -0.25
N LEU A 141 7.29 -5.47 -0.75
CA LEU A 141 8.57 -6.18 -0.79
C LEU A 141 9.11 -6.13 -2.22
N GLY A 142 10.33 -5.64 -2.39
CA GLY A 142 10.99 -5.58 -3.69
C GLY A 142 12.23 -4.70 -3.69
N ASP A 143 12.88 -4.59 -4.84
CA ASP A 143 13.94 -3.62 -5.07
C ASP A 143 13.37 -2.20 -4.96
N SER A 144 13.95 -1.38 -4.08
CA SER A 144 13.40 -0.07 -3.74
C SER A 144 13.37 0.88 -4.94
N LEU A 145 14.37 0.82 -5.82
CA LEU A 145 14.44 1.67 -6.99
C LEU A 145 13.33 1.34 -7.99
N GLN A 146 13.11 0.06 -8.27
CA GLN A 146 12.01 -0.40 -9.14
C GLN A 146 10.64 -0.12 -8.53
N VAL A 147 10.46 -0.39 -7.23
CA VAL A 147 9.19 -0.12 -6.53
C VAL A 147 8.85 1.36 -6.60
N MET A 148 9.81 2.24 -6.30
CA MET A 148 9.58 3.68 -6.36
C MET A 148 9.28 4.17 -7.78
N ALA A 149 9.91 3.60 -8.81
CA ALA A 149 9.60 3.90 -10.20
C ALA A 149 8.17 3.47 -10.56
N SER A 150 7.73 2.29 -10.15
CA SER A 150 6.35 1.82 -10.37
C SER A 150 5.30 2.66 -9.65
N LEU A 151 5.58 3.03 -8.39
CA LEU A 151 4.70 3.91 -7.62
C LEU A 151 4.56 5.29 -8.28
N ALA A 152 5.66 5.82 -8.83
CA ALA A 152 5.64 7.12 -9.51
C ALA A 152 4.88 7.06 -10.83
N GLU A 153 5.20 6.10 -11.70
CA GLU A 153 4.82 6.12 -13.11
C GLU A 153 3.54 5.31 -13.38
N ARG A 154 3.35 4.15 -12.76
CA ARG A 154 2.15 3.33 -12.96
C ARG A 154 1.00 3.74 -12.06
N GLU A 155 1.31 4.09 -10.82
CA GLU A 155 0.28 4.48 -9.84
C GLU A 155 0.08 6.00 -9.74
N GLY A 156 0.90 6.79 -10.44
CA GLY A 156 0.74 8.24 -10.52
C GLY A 156 0.88 8.93 -9.15
N LEU A 157 1.80 8.46 -8.31
CA LEU A 157 2.05 9.06 -6.98
C LEU A 157 2.99 10.27 -7.00
N ARG A 158 3.48 10.66 -8.19
CA ARG A 158 4.32 11.85 -8.35
C ARG A 158 3.60 13.10 -7.82
N GLY A 159 4.27 13.85 -6.94
CA GLY A 159 3.72 15.07 -6.33
C GLY A 159 2.63 14.83 -5.27
N LYS A 160 2.22 13.59 -4.99
CA LYS A 160 1.19 13.25 -3.99
C LYS A 160 1.75 12.83 -2.63
N VAL A 161 3.06 12.62 -2.53
CA VAL A 161 3.74 12.19 -1.30
C VAL A 161 4.01 13.41 -0.42
N GLN A 162 3.46 13.40 0.80
CA GLN A 162 3.63 14.51 1.76
C GLN A 162 4.90 14.38 2.59
N CYS A 163 5.27 13.15 2.97
CA CYS A 163 6.41 12.88 3.85
C CYS A 163 6.99 11.50 3.55
N ILE A 164 8.31 11.37 3.68
CA ILE A 164 9.03 10.11 3.59
C ILE A 164 9.89 10.01 4.85
N TYR A 165 9.78 8.89 5.56
CA TYR A 165 10.68 8.52 6.64
C TYR A 165 11.64 7.45 6.12
N LEU A 166 12.93 7.65 6.36
CA LEU A 166 14.00 6.73 5.98
C LEU A 166 14.80 6.43 7.25
N ASP A 167 15.21 5.18 7.40
CA ASP A 167 16.23 4.75 8.37
C ASP A 167 17.55 4.55 7.61
#